data_AF-A0A0T9L528-F1
#
_entry.id   AF-A0A0T9L528-F1
#
_cell.length_a   1.000
_cell.length_b   1.000
_cell.length_c   1.000
_cell.angle_alpha   90.00
_cell.angle_beta   90.00
_cell.angle_gamma   90.00
#
_symmetry.space_group_name_H-M   'P 1'
#
loop_
_entity.id
_entity.type
_entity.pdbx_description
1 polymer ?
#
loop_
_entity_poly.entity_id
_entity_poly.type
_entity_poly.pdbx_seq_one_letter_code
_entity_poly.pdbx_strand_id
1 'polypeptide(L)'
;MYIDLRLYLLVYLTAAFFPITAFCGSARDYLNAPIDAWLGFYNAGYSSSVTPEDGMDITSDVRANVLSQSFMLTRTMDYWGRTGGLSLVLPYRYVETHSGDFRASTRGISDIGMLWQINLFGGPALSREQFRSFIPETFSSFHFYLGTPLGEYDAHSALNPSSNRWVFSPTMNYSYTPDQGWTWLETYITTTVFTTNDNYQVAGASKLGQDPLVVIEGHASRNITPEIWLSLDSYYNVGGETHIDNIAQDNAANTLRLGTGIGIRAWSGGDIIMNYERVVAKPSQQPESQTIRMTLRQFW
;
A
#
# COMPACT_ATOMS: atom_id res chain seq x y z
N MET A 1 24.08 35.26 4.21
CA MET A 1 23.34 34.22 4.94
C MET A 1 23.12 33.09 3.94
N TYR A 2 24.01 32.09 3.95
CA TYR A 2 23.92 30.95 3.03
C TYR A 2 22.74 30.10 3.51
N ILE A 3 21.65 30.10 2.74
CA ILE A 3 20.52 29.21 2.94
C ILE A 3 21.00 27.81 2.52
N ASP A 4 20.99 26.87 3.45
CA ASP A 4 21.54 25.53 3.26
C ASP A 4 20.63 24.74 2.29
N LEU A 5 21.08 24.54 1.04
CA LEU A 5 20.38 23.75 0.02
C LEU A 5 20.02 22.33 0.52
N ARG A 6 20.70 21.83 1.57
CA ARG A 6 20.43 20.52 2.17
C ARG A 6 19.06 20.44 2.83
N LEU A 7 18.51 21.57 3.32
CA LEU A 7 17.21 21.59 3.99
C LEU A 7 16.06 21.38 3.00
N TYR A 8 16.12 22.02 1.83
CA TYR A 8 15.10 21.88 0.77
C TYR A 8 15.12 20.48 0.14
N LEU A 9 16.30 19.89 -0.08
CA LEU A 9 16.41 18.52 -0.58
C LEU A 9 15.77 17.51 0.39
N LEU A 10 15.80 17.78 1.70
CA LEU A 10 15.19 16.96 2.75
C LEU A 10 13.65 16.96 2.67
N VAL A 11 13.05 18.13 2.40
CA VAL A 11 11.59 18.29 2.23
C VAL A 11 11.07 17.36 1.12
N TYR A 12 11.79 17.30 0.00
CA TYR A 12 11.40 16.48 -1.15
C TYR A 12 11.74 14.99 -1.00
N LEU A 13 12.81 14.67 -0.27
CA LEU A 13 13.17 13.30 0.04
C LEU A 13 12.09 12.65 0.93
N THR A 14 11.60 13.32 1.98
CA THR A 14 10.54 12.78 2.85
C THR A 14 9.24 12.45 2.09
N ALA A 15 8.87 13.22 1.07
CA ALA A 15 7.70 12.97 0.20
C ALA A 15 7.83 11.68 -0.63
N ALA A 16 9.05 11.20 -0.89
CA ALA A 16 9.32 9.99 -1.66
C ALA A 16 9.27 8.68 -0.83
N PHE A 17 9.22 8.75 0.51
CA PHE A 17 9.46 7.57 1.37
C PHE A 17 8.28 6.70 1.70
N PHE A 18 7.08 7.10 1.33
CA PHE A 18 5.92 6.23 1.47
C PHE A 18 5.16 6.17 0.17
N PRO A 19 5.64 5.41 -0.82
CA PRO A 19 4.69 4.75 -1.67
C PRO A 19 3.90 3.81 -0.73
N ILE A 20 2.71 4.27 -0.34
CA ILE A 20 1.61 3.44 0.19
C ILE A 20 1.24 2.34 -0.83
N THR A 21 1.97 2.18 -1.94
CA THR A 21 1.82 1.14 -2.95
C THR A 21 2.04 -0.28 -2.41
N ALA A 22 2.67 -0.42 -1.23
CA ALA A 22 2.71 -1.68 -0.49
C ALA A 22 1.41 -1.99 0.29
N PHE A 23 0.49 -1.01 0.42
CA PHE A 23 -0.76 -1.10 1.19
C PHE A 23 -2.02 -0.66 0.43
N CYS A 24 -1.91 -0.08 -0.77
CA CYS A 24 -3.09 0.07 -1.61
C CYS A 24 -3.58 -1.31 -2.04
N GLY A 25 -4.86 -1.54 -1.79
CA GLY A 25 -5.51 -2.77 -2.20
C GLY A 25 -5.47 -2.90 -3.72
N SER A 26 -5.60 -4.14 -4.18
CA SER A 26 -5.94 -4.45 -5.55
C SER A 26 -7.38 -4.94 -5.62
N ALA A 27 -7.96 -4.90 -6.82
CA ALA A 27 -9.23 -5.54 -7.05
C ALA A 27 -9.18 -6.99 -6.53
N ARG A 28 -10.21 -7.40 -5.79
CA ARG A 28 -10.38 -8.75 -5.24
C ARG A 28 -9.40 -9.16 -4.13
N ASP A 29 -8.75 -8.20 -3.46
CA ASP A 29 -7.89 -8.50 -2.30
C ASP A 29 -8.67 -9.04 -1.09
N TYR A 30 -9.91 -8.59 -0.91
CA TYR A 30 -10.72 -8.91 0.26
C TYR A 30 -11.77 -10.00 0.02
N LEU A 31 -11.68 -10.73 -1.09
CA LEU A 31 -12.61 -11.84 -1.36
C LEU A 31 -12.51 -12.92 -0.27
N ASN A 32 -13.65 -13.53 0.02
CA ASN A 32 -13.74 -14.59 1.02
C ASN A 32 -12.92 -15.82 0.62
N ALA A 33 -12.46 -16.55 1.63
CA ALA A 33 -11.79 -17.83 1.52
C ALA A 33 -12.39 -18.79 2.56
N PRO A 34 -12.30 -20.12 2.36
CA PRO A 34 -12.78 -21.06 3.37
C PRO A 34 -11.99 -20.91 4.67
N ILE A 35 -12.64 -21.18 5.80
CA ILE A 35 -11.98 -21.27 7.10
C ILE A 35 -11.06 -22.49 7.14
N ASP A 36 -10.18 -22.51 8.13
CA ASP A 36 -9.22 -23.60 8.29
C ASP A 36 -8.23 -23.78 7.13
N ALA A 37 -8.00 -22.69 6.39
CA ALA A 37 -7.02 -22.61 5.33
C ALA A 37 -5.86 -21.67 5.64
N TRP A 38 -4.83 -21.81 4.83
CA TRP A 38 -3.70 -20.91 4.82
C TRP A 38 -3.53 -20.32 3.42
N LEU A 39 -3.16 -19.05 3.36
CA LEU A 39 -2.86 -18.35 2.12
C LEU A 39 -1.47 -17.74 2.23
N GLY A 40 -0.64 -17.99 1.23
CA GLY A 40 0.64 -17.31 1.06
C GLY A 40 0.56 -16.32 -0.08
N PHE A 41 1.17 -15.15 0.11
CA PHE A 41 1.29 -14.11 -0.89
C PHE A 41 2.75 -13.71 -1.02
N TYR A 42 3.23 -13.63 -2.25
CA TYR A 42 4.47 -12.95 -2.57
C TYR A 42 4.15 -11.76 -3.45
N ASN A 43 4.45 -10.56 -2.98
CA ASN A 43 4.25 -9.31 -3.70
C ASN A 43 5.60 -8.74 -4.12
N ALA A 44 5.68 -8.25 -5.36
CA ALA A 44 6.79 -7.47 -5.86
C ALA A 44 6.25 -6.27 -6.64
N GLY A 45 6.64 -5.06 -6.25
CA GLY A 45 6.20 -3.81 -6.86
C GLY A 45 7.37 -2.91 -7.19
N TYR A 46 7.31 -2.25 -8.33
CA TYR A 46 8.24 -1.21 -8.73
C TYR A 46 7.47 0.09 -8.95
N SER A 47 7.82 1.10 -8.17
CA SER A 47 7.26 2.45 -8.27
C SER A 47 8.36 3.42 -8.71
N SER A 48 8.01 4.31 -9.63
CA SER A 48 8.86 5.44 -10.01
C SER A 48 8.07 6.72 -9.79
N SER A 49 8.70 7.74 -9.22
CA SER A 49 8.11 9.04 -9.01
C SER A 49 9.07 10.17 -9.34
N VAL A 50 8.51 11.29 -9.78
CA VAL A 50 9.22 12.54 -10.04
C VAL A 50 8.47 13.65 -9.33
N THR A 51 9.08 14.24 -8.32
CA THR A 51 8.58 15.45 -7.68
C THR A 51 9.13 16.66 -8.44
N PRO A 52 8.26 17.49 -9.04
CA PRO A 52 8.69 18.66 -9.79
C PRO A 52 9.40 19.67 -8.91
N GLU A 53 10.32 20.42 -9.51
CA GLU A 53 10.89 21.62 -8.92
C GLU A 53 9.81 22.63 -8.53
N ASP A 54 10.11 23.39 -7.48
CA ASP A 54 9.26 24.37 -6.79
C ASP A 54 9.04 25.65 -7.63
N GLY A 55 9.42 25.65 -8.91
CA GLY A 55 9.33 26.79 -9.82
C GLY A 55 10.43 27.84 -9.61
N MET A 56 11.45 27.53 -8.80
CA MET A 56 12.67 28.32 -8.67
C MET A 56 13.82 27.59 -9.37
N ASP A 57 14.53 28.29 -10.27
CA ASP A 57 15.59 27.77 -11.16
C ASP A 57 16.90 27.36 -10.43
N ILE A 58 16.78 26.92 -9.17
CA ILE A 58 17.88 26.59 -8.26
C ILE A 58 17.79 25.19 -7.67
N THR A 59 16.68 24.46 -7.87
CA THR A 59 16.46 23.10 -7.34
C THR A 59 16.09 22.15 -8.48
N SER A 60 16.82 21.03 -8.61
CA SER A 60 16.46 20.00 -9.59
C SER A 60 15.33 19.11 -9.09
N ASP A 61 14.49 18.63 -10.02
CA ASP A 61 13.50 17.58 -9.76
C ASP A 61 14.08 16.43 -8.92
N VAL A 62 13.25 15.88 -8.03
CA VAL A 62 13.61 14.70 -7.24
C VAL A 62 12.96 13.47 -7.84
N ARG A 63 13.78 12.54 -8.31
CA ARG A 63 13.32 11.22 -8.76
C ARG A 63 13.52 10.21 -7.64
N ALA A 64 12.54 9.34 -7.46
CA ALA A 64 12.64 8.21 -6.57
C ALA A 64 12.16 6.93 -7.27
N ASN A 65 12.93 5.86 -7.12
CA ASN A 65 12.57 4.53 -7.57
C ASN A 65 12.53 3.61 -6.35
N VAL A 66 11.44 2.87 -6.22
CA VAL A 66 11.21 1.98 -5.08
C VAL A 66 10.86 0.61 -5.61
N LEU A 67 11.71 -0.37 -5.31
CA LEU A 67 11.37 -1.78 -5.41
C LEU A 67 10.89 -2.24 -4.03
N SER A 68 9.63 -2.61 -3.93
CA SER A 68 9.02 -3.19 -2.73
C SER A 68 8.75 -4.66 -2.94
N GLN A 69 9.13 -5.48 -1.97
CA GLN A 69 8.79 -6.90 -1.93
C GLN A 69 8.14 -7.21 -0.59
N SER A 70 7.22 -8.17 -0.56
CA SER A 70 6.73 -8.72 0.70
C SER A 70 6.32 -10.18 0.58
N PHE A 71 6.52 -10.90 1.67
CA PHE A 71 5.86 -12.17 1.90
C PHE A 71 4.78 -11.98 2.96
N MET A 72 3.57 -12.48 2.68
CA MET A 72 2.48 -12.50 3.65
C MET A 72 1.97 -13.92 3.81
N LEU A 73 1.76 -14.34 5.06
CA LEU A 73 1.13 -15.61 5.39
C LEU A 73 -0.12 -15.34 6.21
N THR A 74 -1.27 -15.80 5.72
CA THR A 74 -2.58 -15.62 6.33
C THR A 74 -3.15 -16.96 6.78
N ARG A 75 -3.72 -16.99 7.98
CA ARG A 75 -4.55 -18.08 8.48
C ARG A 75 -6.01 -17.63 8.52
N THR A 76 -6.89 -18.31 7.78
CA THR A 76 -8.34 -18.00 7.80
C THR A 76 -9.04 -18.68 8.96
N MET A 77 -9.93 -17.96 9.63
CA MET A 77 -10.54 -18.40 10.88
C MET A 77 -12.03 -18.09 10.88
N ASP A 78 -12.75 -18.83 11.72
CA ASP A 78 -14.14 -18.53 12.06
C ASP A 78 -14.18 -17.51 13.22
N TYR A 79 -14.78 -16.36 12.94
CA TYR A 79 -15.15 -15.36 13.93
C TYR A 79 -16.68 -15.28 14.04
N TRP A 80 -17.26 -16.10 14.92
CA TRP A 80 -18.71 -16.11 15.22
C TRP A 80 -19.61 -16.34 13.99
N GLY A 81 -19.23 -17.27 13.11
CA GLY A 81 -19.93 -17.60 11.87
C GLY A 81 -19.54 -16.71 10.69
N ARG A 82 -18.53 -15.84 10.85
CA ARG A 82 -17.98 -14.99 9.79
C ARG A 82 -16.55 -15.38 9.47
N THR A 83 -16.22 -15.40 8.18
CA THR A 83 -14.84 -15.63 7.75
C THR A 83 -13.98 -14.43 8.15
N GLY A 84 -12.81 -14.69 8.70
CA GLY A 84 -11.77 -13.68 8.92
C GLY A 84 -10.40 -14.31 8.86
N GLY A 85 -9.39 -13.62 9.37
CA GLY A 85 -8.04 -14.15 9.42
C GLY A 85 -7.04 -13.29 10.17
N LEU A 86 -5.86 -13.86 10.35
CA LEU A 86 -4.68 -13.18 10.85
C LEU A 86 -3.54 -13.41 9.87
N SER A 87 -2.80 -12.35 9.56
CA SER A 87 -1.66 -12.39 8.66
C SER A 87 -0.41 -11.78 9.27
N LEU A 88 0.73 -12.37 8.95
CA LEU A 88 2.05 -11.78 9.19
C LEU A 88 2.63 -11.31 7.85
N VAL A 89 3.20 -10.11 7.81
CA VAL A 89 3.79 -9.49 6.62
C VAL A 89 5.27 -9.21 6.87
N LEU A 90 6.12 -9.72 5.99
CA LEU A 90 7.57 -9.52 6.00
C LEU A 90 7.97 -8.72 4.76
N PRO A 91 8.16 -7.40 4.88
CA PRO A 91 8.52 -6.55 3.75
C PRO A 91 10.03 -6.36 3.62
N TYR A 92 10.48 -6.21 2.38
CA TYR A 92 11.83 -5.80 2.01
C TYR A 92 11.75 -4.71 0.96
N ARG A 93 12.61 -3.69 1.06
CA ARG A 93 12.61 -2.57 0.11
C ARG A 93 14.02 -2.28 -0.38
N TYR A 94 14.10 -1.82 -1.62
CA TYR A 94 15.23 -1.08 -2.16
C TYR A 94 14.71 0.26 -2.66
N VAL A 95 15.30 1.35 -2.18
CA VAL A 95 14.92 2.71 -2.53
C VAL A 95 16.14 3.41 -3.08
N GLU A 96 15.94 4.13 -4.18
CA GLU A 96 16.96 4.93 -4.83
C GLU A 96 16.38 6.30 -5.17
N THR A 97 17.17 7.34 -4.93
CA THR A 97 16.76 8.73 -5.16
C THR A 97 17.85 9.55 -5.81
N HIS A 98 17.42 10.47 -6.66
CA HIS A 98 18.25 11.23 -7.58
C HIS A 98 17.73 12.67 -7.69
N SER A 99 18.58 13.67 -7.48
CA SER A 99 18.27 15.08 -7.77
C SER A 99 19.54 15.79 -8.24
N GLY A 100 19.56 16.31 -9.46
CA GLY A 100 20.78 16.84 -10.08
C GLY A 100 21.91 15.79 -10.05
N ASP A 101 23.05 16.13 -9.44
CA ASP A 101 24.19 15.24 -9.21
C ASP A 101 24.08 14.39 -7.93
N PHE A 102 23.12 14.71 -7.05
CA PHE A 102 22.90 13.95 -5.82
C PHE A 102 22.29 12.58 -6.12
N ARG A 103 22.87 11.54 -5.51
CA ARG A 103 22.46 10.14 -5.63
C ARG A 103 22.50 9.49 -4.25
N ALA A 104 21.42 8.83 -3.84
CA ALA A 104 21.39 8.03 -2.61
C ALA A 104 20.55 6.76 -2.82
N SER A 105 20.92 5.68 -2.13
CA SER A 105 20.15 4.45 -2.13
C SER A 105 20.26 3.71 -0.80
N THR A 106 19.25 2.91 -0.49
CA THR A 106 19.16 2.08 0.71
C THR A 106 18.38 0.82 0.40
N ARG A 107 18.60 -0.22 1.19
CA ARG A 107 17.82 -1.45 1.17
C ARG A 107 17.80 -2.08 2.53
N GLY A 108 16.77 -2.85 2.79
CA GLY A 108 16.67 -3.63 4.00
C GLY A 108 15.25 -4.13 4.23
N ILE A 109 15.12 -4.87 5.32
CA ILE A 109 13.84 -5.27 5.87
C ILE A 109 13.10 -4.01 6.34
N SER A 110 11.86 -3.86 5.90
CA SER A 110 10.99 -2.75 6.31
C SER A 110 10.15 -3.18 7.53
N ASP A 111 9.18 -2.36 7.91
CA ASP A 111 8.37 -2.54 9.12
C ASP A 111 7.53 -3.83 9.06
N ILE A 112 7.84 -4.80 9.94
CA ILE A 112 7.08 -6.06 10.04
C ILE A 112 5.62 -5.72 10.36
N GLY A 113 4.70 -6.35 9.62
CA GLY A 113 3.28 -6.06 9.70
C GLY A 113 2.46 -7.21 10.23
N MET A 114 1.37 -6.88 10.92
CA MET A 114 0.30 -7.81 11.25
C MET A 114 -1.01 -7.30 10.64
N LEU A 115 -1.79 -8.19 10.02
CA LEU A 115 -3.11 -7.86 9.49
C LEU A 115 -4.15 -8.72 10.20
N TRP A 116 -5.16 -8.09 10.79
CA TRP A 116 -6.36 -8.75 11.25
C TRP A 116 -7.52 -8.40 10.33
N GLN A 117 -8.35 -9.37 10.00
CA GLN A 117 -9.49 -9.19 9.10
C GLN A 117 -10.70 -9.98 9.56
N ILE A 118 -11.89 -9.41 9.36
CA ILE A 118 -13.17 -10.05 9.68
C ILE A 118 -14.26 -9.60 8.71
N ASN A 119 -15.03 -10.56 8.21
CA ASN A 119 -16.24 -10.30 7.45
C ASN A 119 -17.37 -9.81 8.37
N LEU A 120 -18.02 -8.71 7.98
CA LEU A 120 -19.15 -8.14 8.72
C LEU A 120 -20.47 -8.76 8.24
N PHE A 121 -20.63 -8.92 6.93
CA PHE A 121 -21.73 -9.63 6.28
C PHE A 121 -21.32 -10.16 4.91
N GLY A 122 -22.07 -11.13 4.37
CA GLY A 122 -21.88 -11.72 3.04
C GLY A 122 -20.75 -12.75 2.92
N GLY A 123 -19.89 -12.86 3.93
CA GLY A 123 -18.82 -13.87 4.03
C GLY A 123 -19.02 -14.80 5.22
N PRO A 124 -19.90 -15.81 5.11
CA PRO A 124 -20.05 -16.83 6.15
C PRO A 124 -18.76 -17.61 6.35
N ALA A 125 -18.54 -18.11 7.56
CA ALA A 125 -17.48 -19.06 7.86
C ALA A 125 -17.84 -20.43 7.25
N LEU A 126 -17.20 -20.76 6.13
CA LEU A 126 -17.48 -22.00 5.39
C LEU A 126 -16.26 -22.91 5.38
N SER A 127 -16.48 -24.20 5.61
CA SER A 127 -15.46 -25.22 5.38
C SER A 127 -15.10 -25.26 3.88
N ARG A 128 -13.97 -25.87 3.55
CA ARG A 128 -13.55 -26.06 2.14
C ARG A 128 -14.60 -26.77 1.30
N GLU A 129 -15.31 -27.74 1.87
CA GLU A 129 -16.36 -28.48 1.17
C GLU A 129 -17.55 -27.58 0.87
N GLN A 130 -18.03 -26.84 1.88
CA GLN A 130 -19.14 -25.90 1.74
C GLN A 130 -18.81 -24.77 0.76
N PHE A 131 -17.56 -24.28 0.78
CA PHE A 131 -17.10 -23.19 -0.06
C PHE A 131 -17.10 -23.55 -1.56
N ARG A 132 -16.98 -24.82 -1.93
CA ARG A 132 -16.99 -25.24 -3.35
C ARG A 132 -18.32 -24.98 -4.04
N SER A 133 -19.42 -25.00 -3.30
CA SER A 133 -20.76 -24.68 -3.79
C SER A 133 -21.24 -23.30 -3.37
N PHE A 134 -20.38 -22.51 -2.71
CA PHE A 134 -20.74 -21.17 -2.28
C PHE A 134 -20.85 -20.25 -3.49
N ILE A 135 -21.99 -19.55 -3.57
CA ILE A 135 -22.21 -18.49 -4.54
C ILE A 135 -21.86 -17.19 -3.84
N PRO A 136 -20.84 -16.44 -4.30
CA PRO A 136 -20.48 -15.19 -3.67
C PRO A 136 -21.63 -14.20 -3.67
N GLU A 137 -21.83 -13.56 -2.53
CA GLU A 137 -22.80 -12.48 -2.33
C GLU A 137 -22.08 -11.16 -2.10
N THR A 138 -22.83 -10.07 -2.16
CA THR A 138 -22.37 -8.76 -1.69
C THR A 138 -21.91 -8.84 -0.25
N PHE A 139 -20.73 -8.30 0.03
CA PHE A 139 -20.11 -8.41 1.35
C PHE A 139 -19.42 -7.13 1.78
N SER A 140 -19.13 -7.05 3.08
CA SER A 140 -18.27 -6.03 3.67
C SER A 140 -17.40 -6.67 4.73
N SER A 141 -16.17 -6.20 4.86
CA SER A 141 -15.22 -6.63 5.90
C SER A 141 -14.50 -5.43 6.50
N PHE A 142 -14.03 -5.64 7.72
CA PHE A 142 -13.09 -4.76 8.40
C PHE A 142 -11.71 -5.42 8.39
N HIS A 143 -10.70 -4.61 8.11
CA HIS A 143 -9.30 -5.02 8.09
C HIS A 143 -8.49 -4.02 8.91
N PHE A 144 -7.51 -4.51 9.64
CA PHE A 144 -6.66 -3.68 10.47
C PHE A 144 -5.22 -4.11 10.32
N TYR A 145 -4.45 -3.26 9.64
CA TYR A 145 -3.01 -3.43 9.55
C TYR A 145 -2.31 -2.68 10.69
N LEU A 146 -1.38 -3.38 11.33
CA LEU A 146 -0.45 -2.86 12.33
C LEU A 146 0.97 -3.02 11.82
N GLY A 147 1.64 -1.90 11.52
CA GLY A 147 3.06 -1.85 11.20
C GLY A 147 3.89 -1.57 12.46
N THR A 148 4.97 -2.35 12.63
CA THR A 148 5.86 -2.26 13.79
C THR A 148 7.15 -1.52 13.45
N PRO A 149 7.78 -0.80 14.40
CA PRO A 149 9.07 -0.14 14.18
C PRO A 149 10.26 -1.12 14.32
N LEU A 150 10.17 -2.29 13.69
CA LEU A 150 11.16 -3.36 13.82
C LEU A 150 12.05 -3.54 12.57
N GLY A 151 11.82 -2.74 11.52
CA GLY A 151 12.66 -2.77 10.32
C GLY A 151 14.01 -2.08 10.50
N GLU A 152 14.83 -2.11 9.46
CA GLU A 152 16.14 -1.47 9.43
C GLU A 152 15.99 0.06 9.33
N TYR A 153 16.60 0.78 10.27
CA TYR A 153 16.53 2.23 10.39
C TYR A 153 17.86 2.85 10.83
N ASP A 154 18.30 3.89 10.13
CA ASP A 154 19.37 4.81 10.53
C ASP A 154 18.79 6.22 10.75
N ALA A 155 18.90 6.70 11.98
CA ALA A 155 18.42 8.01 12.42
C ALA A 155 19.04 9.20 11.67
N HIS A 156 20.24 9.04 11.12
CA HIS A 156 20.95 10.10 10.39
C HIS A 156 20.72 10.04 8.88
N SER A 157 20.04 9.00 8.40
CA SER A 157 19.69 8.86 6.99
C SER A 157 18.29 9.43 6.72
N ALA A 158 18.16 10.26 5.69
CA ALA A 158 16.86 10.64 5.17
C ALA A 158 16.13 9.46 4.49
N LEU A 159 16.89 8.46 4.03
CA LEU A 159 16.42 7.35 3.21
C LEU A 159 16.52 6.05 3.99
N ASN A 160 15.37 5.48 4.36
CA ASN A 160 15.27 4.30 5.21
C ASN A 160 14.24 3.27 4.69
N PRO A 161 14.50 1.96 4.85
CA PRO A 161 13.49 0.93 4.66
C PRO A 161 12.35 1.00 5.68
N SER A 162 12.69 1.21 6.96
CA SER A 162 11.75 1.38 8.07
C SER A 162 11.37 2.85 8.29
N SER A 163 10.16 3.08 8.79
CA SER A 163 9.70 4.39 9.24
C SER A 163 10.05 4.70 10.70
N ASN A 164 10.51 3.69 11.45
CA ASN A 164 10.79 3.74 12.89
C ASN A 164 9.65 4.35 13.71
N ARG A 165 8.42 3.93 13.41
CA ARG A 165 7.20 4.31 14.12
C ARG A 165 6.14 3.23 13.96
N TRP A 166 5.13 3.29 14.81
CA TRP A 166 3.95 2.46 14.67
C TRP A 166 3.04 3.02 13.57
N VAL A 167 2.44 2.11 12.81
CA VAL A 167 1.48 2.42 11.76
C VAL A 167 0.19 1.67 12.04
N PHE A 168 -0.93 2.37 12.12
CA PHE A 168 -2.26 1.80 12.32
C PHE A 168 -3.10 2.11 11.09
N SER A 169 -3.56 1.09 10.38
CA SER A 169 -4.29 1.27 9.11
C SER A 169 -5.56 0.43 9.08
N PRO A 170 -6.65 0.90 9.72
CA PRO A 170 -7.98 0.34 9.49
C PRO A 170 -8.46 0.58 8.06
N THR A 171 -9.06 -0.45 7.49
CA THR A 171 -9.72 -0.44 6.19
C THR A 171 -11.11 -1.07 6.29
N MET A 172 -12.10 -0.41 5.70
CA MET A 172 -13.43 -0.96 5.47
C MET A 172 -13.61 -1.15 3.97
N ASN A 173 -14.12 -2.31 3.55
CA ASN A 173 -14.52 -2.51 2.17
C ASN A 173 -16.03 -2.76 2.04
N TYR A 174 -16.56 -2.42 0.88
CA TYR A 174 -17.84 -2.91 0.39
C TYR A 174 -17.63 -3.49 -1.00
N SER A 175 -18.04 -4.73 -1.22
CA SER A 175 -17.85 -5.46 -2.48
C SER A 175 -19.20 -5.99 -2.96
N TYR A 176 -19.65 -5.50 -4.11
CA TYR A 176 -20.91 -5.86 -4.75
C TYR A 176 -20.65 -6.79 -5.93
N THR A 177 -21.41 -7.88 -6.01
CA THR A 177 -21.35 -8.82 -7.13
C THR A 177 -22.76 -9.18 -7.63
N PRO A 178 -23.21 -8.63 -8.78
CA PRO A 178 -24.57 -8.85 -9.28
C PRO A 178 -24.76 -10.21 -9.98
N ASP A 179 -23.66 -10.84 -10.39
CA ASP A 179 -23.61 -11.97 -11.31
C ASP A 179 -22.81 -13.13 -10.72
N GLN A 180 -23.06 -13.42 -9.44
CA GLN A 180 -22.58 -14.63 -8.75
C GLN A 180 -21.05 -14.74 -8.74
N GLY A 181 -20.35 -13.62 -8.57
CA GLY A 181 -18.89 -13.57 -8.49
C GLY A 181 -18.18 -13.37 -9.83
N TRP A 182 -18.90 -13.19 -10.93
CA TRP A 182 -18.29 -12.97 -12.25
C TRP A 182 -17.78 -11.53 -12.43
N THR A 183 -18.49 -10.57 -11.88
CA THR A 183 -18.19 -9.13 -11.82
C THR A 183 -18.16 -8.69 -10.36
N TRP A 184 -17.20 -7.84 -10.02
CA TRP A 184 -17.06 -7.23 -8.70
C TRP A 184 -16.92 -5.72 -8.85
N LEU A 185 -17.72 -4.99 -8.09
CA LEU A 185 -17.59 -3.55 -7.90
C LEU A 185 -17.27 -3.32 -6.42
N GLU A 186 -16.10 -2.78 -6.14
CA GLU A 186 -15.55 -2.72 -4.80
C GLU A 186 -15.15 -1.29 -4.45
N THR A 187 -15.37 -0.92 -3.19
CA THR A 187 -14.93 0.37 -2.64
C THR A 187 -14.24 0.13 -1.32
N TYR A 188 -13.01 0.62 -1.20
CA TYR A 188 -12.21 0.52 0.03
C TYR A 188 -11.98 1.91 0.59
N ILE A 189 -12.09 2.05 1.91
CA ILE A 189 -11.75 3.27 2.62
C ILE A 189 -10.75 2.89 3.70
N THR A 190 -9.54 3.40 3.56
CA THR A 190 -8.41 3.16 4.46
C THR A 190 -8.02 4.47 5.12
N THR A 191 -7.85 4.47 6.44
CA THR A 191 -7.27 5.60 7.18
C THR A 191 -6.01 5.12 7.88
N THR A 192 -4.86 5.65 7.49
CA THR A 192 -3.57 5.31 8.11
C THR A 192 -3.17 6.40 9.09
N VAL A 193 -2.89 6.01 10.33
CA VAL A 193 -2.42 6.86 11.42
C VAL A 193 -1.03 6.41 11.85
N PHE A 194 -0.19 7.38 12.18
CA PHE A 194 1.22 7.17 12.49
C PHE A 194 1.53 7.68 13.89
N THR A 195 2.39 6.98 14.64
CA THR A 195 3.05 7.63 15.78
C THR A 195 4.17 8.53 15.28
N THR A 196 4.60 9.47 16.11
CA THR A 196 5.81 10.25 15.85
C THR A 196 7.04 9.34 15.91
N ASN A 197 8.02 9.57 15.04
CA ASN A 197 9.37 9.04 15.18
C ASN A 197 10.22 10.09 15.91
N ASP A 198 10.43 9.89 17.22
CA ASP A 198 11.19 10.80 18.09
C ASP A 198 12.72 10.57 18.04
N ASN A 199 13.20 9.84 17.03
CA ASN A 199 14.62 9.56 16.81
C ASN A 199 15.06 9.93 15.38
N TYR A 200 14.43 10.95 14.79
CA TYR A 200 14.78 11.44 13.46
C TYR A 200 15.87 12.52 13.56
N GLN A 201 17.12 12.16 13.28
CA GLN A 201 18.31 12.99 13.52
C GLN A 201 18.91 13.61 12.24
N VAL A 202 18.19 13.54 11.13
CA VAL A 202 18.66 14.06 9.85
C VAL A 202 18.78 15.58 9.91
N ALA A 203 19.93 16.11 9.48
CA ALA A 203 20.21 17.55 9.47
C ALA A 203 20.00 18.26 10.82
N GLY A 204 20.15 17.54 11.94
CA GLY A 204 19.97 18.09 13.29
C GLY A 204 18.52 18.18 13.77
N ALA A 205 17.57 17.59 13.03
CA ALA A 205 16.21 17.43 13.51
C ALA A 205 16.13 16.50 14.72
N SER A 206 14.99 16.48 15.41
CA SER A 206 14.74 15.58 16.53
C SER A 206 13.58 14.61 16.30
N LYS A 207 12.59 14.99 15.48
CA LYS A 207 11.41 14.16 15.24
C LYS A 207 10.80 14.33 13.86
N LEU A 208 10.17 13.24 13.39
CA LEU A 208 9.36 13.18 12.18
C LEU A 208 7.94 12.73 12.52
N GLY A 209 6.97 13.59 12.26
CA GLY A 209 5.53 13.32 12.37
C GLY A 209 4.88 13.19 11.00
N GLN A 210 3.69 12.60 10.98
CA GLN A 210 2.82 12.61 9.80
C GLN A 210 1.36 12.59 10.24
N ASP A 211 0.56 13.46 9.62
CA ASP A 211 -0.88 13.48 9.83
C ASP A 211 -1.53 12.22 9.28
N PRO A 212 -2.79 11.92 9.67
CA PRO A 212 -3.52 10.81 9.08
C PRO A 212 -3.62 10.93 7.56
N LEU A 213 -3.42 9.80 6.88
CA LEU A 213 -3.62 9.67 5.44
C LEU A 213 -4.90 8.88 5.19
N VAL A 214 -5.75 9.38 4.31
CA VAL A 214 -6.93 8.65 3.85
C VAL A 214 -6.74 8.23 2.39
N VAL A 215 -7.08 6.98 2.11
CA VAL A 215 -7.13 6.43 0.76
C VAL A 215 -8.53 5.89 0.50
N ILE A 216 -9.16 6.37 -0.58
CA ILE A 216 -10.43 5.86 -1.09
C ILE A 216 -10.13 5.15 -2.40
N GLU A 217 -10.49 3.87 -2.48
CA GLU A 217 -10.19 3.01 -3.61
C GLU A 217 -11.49 2.55 -4.25
N GLY A 218 -11.52 2.51 -5.57
CA GLY A 218 -12.63 1.97 -6.36
C GLY A 218 -12.11 0.94 -7.34
N HIS A 219 -12.73 -0.24 -7.36
CA HIS A 219 -12.32 -1.34 -8.23
C HIS A 219 -13.52 -1.87 -9.00
N ALA A 220 -13.36 -2.01 -10.32
CA ALA A 220 -14.31 -2.73 -11.16
C ALA A 220 -13.57 -3.87 -11.84
N SER A 221 -13.88 -5.11 -11.48
CA SER A 221 -13.22 -6.29 -12.04
C SER A 221 -14.20 -7.31 -12.59
N ARG A 222 -13.80 -8.02 -13.65
CA ARG A 222 -14.66 -9.00 -14.31
C ARG A 222 -13.88 -10.18 -14.87
N ASN A 223 -14.43 -11.37 -14.72
CA ASN A 223 -13.94 -12.58 -15.35
C ASN A 223 -14.19 -12.50 -16.87
N ILE A 224 -13.13 -12.71 -17.65
CA ILE A 224 -13.22 -12.88 -19.10
C ILE A 224 -13.33 -14.37 -19.43
N THR A 225 -12.65 -15.21 -18.65
CA THR A 225 -12.80 -16.66 -18.59
C THR A 225 -12.89 -17.10 -17.13
N PRO A 226 -13.20 -18.37 -16.82
CA PRO A 226 -13.12 -18.88 -15.45
C PRO A 226 -11.74 -18.75 -14.78
N GLU A 227 -10.66 -18.59 -15.57
CA GLU A 227 -9.27 -18.51 -15.12
C GLU A 227 -8.67 -17.11 -15.20
N ILE A 228 -9.25 -16.20 -16.00
CA ILE A 228 -8.69 -14.88 -16.27
C ILE A 228 -9.72 -13.80 -15.92
N TRP A 229 -9.30 -12.80 -15.15
CA TRP A 229 -10.08 -11.60 -14.89
C TRP A 229 -9.27 -10.33 -15.15
N LEU A 230 -9.96 -9.25 -15.44
CA LEU A 230 -9.40 -7.91 -15.65
C LEU A 230 -10.01 -6.92 -14.66
N SER A 231 -9.28 -5.86 -14.33
CA SER A 231 -9.78 -4.74 -13.52
C SER A 231 -9.47 -3.37 -14.10
N LEU A 232 -10.32 -2.42 -13.72
CA LEU A 232 -10.05 -0.99 -13.75
C LEU A 232 -10.12 -0.48 -12.31
N ASP A 233 -9.16 0.35 -11.95
CA ASP A 233 -8.91 0.73 -10.56
C ASP A 233 -8.75 2.25 -10.43
N SER A 234 -9.22 2.81 -9.33
CA SER A 234 -9.03 4.22 -8.97
C SER A 234 -8.62 4.34 -7.51
N TYR A 235 -7.76 5.32 -7.23
CA TYR A 235 -7.24 5.55 -5.88
C TYR A 235 -7.17 7.06 -5.65
N TYR A 236 -7.90 7.56 -4.65
CA TYR A 236 -7.82 8.94 -4.23
C TYR A 236 -7.14 9.03 -2.86
N ASN A 237 -5.97 9.66 -2.83
CA ASN A 237 -5.15 9.82 -1.63
C ASN A 237 -5.27 11.26 -1.13
N VAL A 238 -5.57 11.45 0.15
CA VAL A 238 -5.74 12.77 0.75
C VAL A 238 -5.18 12.83 2.18
N GLY A 239 -4.52 13.93 2.52
CA GLY A 239 -3.92 14.15 3.85
C GLY A 239 -2.50 13.62 3.96
N GLY A 240 -2.08 13.15 5.14
CA GLY A 240 -0.74 12.57 5.30
C GLY A 240 0.42 13.57 5.24
N GLU A 241 0.18 14.84 5.59
CA GLU A 241 1.25 15.86 5.63
C GLU A 241 2.33 15.49 6.66
N THR A 242 3.59 15.54 6.26
CA THR A 242 4.71 15.28 7.17
C THR A 242 5.13 16.54 7.91
N HIS A 243 5.71 16.35 9.09
CA HIS A 243 6.18 17.40 9.95
C HIS A 243 7.59 17.08 10.47
N ILE A 244 8.56 17.96 10.25
CA ILE A 244 9.90 17.86 10.85
C ILE A 244 9.98 18.87 11.99
N ASP A 245 10.21 18.39 13.21
CA ASP A 245 10.20 19.22 14.42
C ASP A 245 8.94 20.13 14.54
N ASN A 246 7.78 19.56 14.19
CA ASN A 246 6.47 20.23 14.11
C ASN A 246 6.32 21.29 13.00
N ILE A 247 7.29 21.40 12.09
CA ILE A 247 7.20 22.29 10.93
C ILE A 247 6.60 21.48 9.77
N ALA A 248 5.45 21.93 9.28
CA ALA A 248 4.75 21.37 8.13
C ALA A 248 5.64 21.42 6.86
N GLN A 249 5.56 20.37 6.04
CA GLN A 249 6.41 20.21 4.85
C GLN A 249 5.70 20.56 3.53
N ASP A 250 4.44 21.03 3.58
CA ASP A 250 3.63 21.38 2.39
C ASP A 250 3.53 20.22 1.39
N ASN A 251 3.41 18.99 1.91
CA ASN A 251 3.44 17.77 1.09
C ASN A 251 2.20 16.87 1.31
N ALA A 252 1.12 17.44 1.84
CA ALA A 252 -0.16 16.76 1.99
C ALA A 252 -0.62 16.14 0.66
N ALA A 253 -0.91 14.83 0.68
CA ALA A 253 -1.42 14.13 -0.48
C ALA A 253 -2.75 14.74 -0.94
N ASN A 254 -2.89 14.85 -2.25
CA ASN A 254 -4.15 15.11 -2.95
C ASN A 254 -3.99 14.60 -4.38
N THR A 255 -4.06 13.28 -4.55
CA THR A 255 -3.74 12.64 -5.83
C THR A 255 -4.79 11.63 -6.23
N LEU A 256 -5.23 11.71 -7.48
CA LEU A 256 -6.00 10.67 -8.14
C LEU A 256 -5.05 9.80 -8.96
N ARG A 257 -5.02 8.51 -8.66
CA ARG A 257 -4.41 7.49 -9.49
C ARG A 257 -5.48 6.67 -10.20
N LEU A 258 -5.16 6.24 -11.41
CA LEU A 258 -5.93 5.25 -12.16
C LEU A 258 -5.05 4.08 -12.51
N GLY A 259 -5.64 2.90 -12.57
CA GLY A 259 -4.93 1.67 -12.87
C GLY A 259 -5.77 0.62 -13.57
N THR A 260 -5.09 -0.48 -13.89
CA THR A 260 -5.68 -1.69 -14.44
C THR A 260 -4.96 -2.89 -13.86
N GLY A 261 -5.66 -4.02 -13.81
CA GLY A 261 -5.11 -5.29 -13.38
C GLY A 261 -5.54 -6.45 -14.24
N ILE A 262 -4.77 -7.51 -14.17
CA ILE A 262 -5.10 -8.83 -14.70
C ILE A 262 -4.75 -9.87 -13.66
N GLY A 263 -5.67 -10.80 -13.40
CA GLY A 263 -5.39 -11.98 -12.61
C GLY A 263 -5.60 -13.25 -13.41
N ILE A 264 -4.67 -14.19 -13.26
CA ILE A 264 -4.61 -15.45 -14.00
C ILE A 264 -4.45 -16.57 -12.99
N ARG A 265 -5.42 -17.49 -12.96
CA ARG A 265 -5.25 -18.77 -12.26
C ARG A 265 -4.24 -19.60 -13.03
N ALA A 266 -3.03 -19.68 -12.50
CA ALA A 266 -1.89 -20.28 -13.20
C ALA A 266 -1.62 -21.72 -12.77
N TRP A 267 -2.04 -22.13 -11.56
CA TRP A 267 -1.93 -23.51 -11.08
C TRP A 267 -3.01 -23.84 -10.04
N SER A 268 -3.01 -25.09 -9.54
CA SER A 268 -3.99 -25.53 -8.54
C SER A 268 -3.84 -24.74 -7.23
N GLY A 269 -4.87 -23.98 -6.88
CA GLY A 269 -4.89 -23.15 -5.69
C GLY A 269 -4.04 -21.88 -5.78
N GLY A 270 -3.45 -21.54 -6.93
CA GLY A 270 -2.68 -20.32 -7.04
C GLY A 270 -2.85 -19.53 -8.32
N ASP A 271 -2.59 -18.24 -8.20
CA ASP A 271 -2.77 -17.25 -9.24
C ASP A 271 -1.65 -16.21 -9.26
N ILE A 272 -1.56 -15.56 -10.41
CA ILE A 272 -0.66 -14.44 -10.68
C ILE A 272 -1.54 -13.24 -10.95
N ILE A 273 -1.30 -12.15 -10.25
CA ILE A 273 -1.95 -10.86 -10.48
C ILE A 273 -0.89 -9.86 -10.88
N MET A 274 -1.16 -9.11 -11.94
CA MET A 274 -0.36 -7.98 -12.37
C MET A 274 -1.22 -6.73 -12.32
N ASN A 275 -0.72 -5.64 -11.74
CA ASN A 275 -1.37 -4.34 -11.72
C ASN A 275 -0.43 -3.28 -12.29
N TYR A 276 -1.00 -2.30 -12.98
CA TYR A 276 -0.36 -1.04 -13.33
C TYR A 276 -1.24 0.10 -12.84
N GLU A 277 -0.64 1.11 -12.21
CA GLU A 277 -1.32 2.35 -11.83
C GLU A 277 -0.42 3.56 -12.07
N ARG A 278 -1.04 4.72 -12.24
CA ARG A 278 -0.33 6.01 -12.33
C ARG A 278 -1.17 7.16 -11.80
N VAL A 279 -0.50 8.22 -11.35
CA VAL A 279 -1.11 9.50 -11.05
C VAL A 279 -1.66 10.12 -12.34
N VAL A 280 -2.89 10.61 -12.29
CA VAL A 280 -3.58 11.28 -13.42
C VAL A 280 -4.10 12.67 -13.08
N ALA A 281 -4.28 12.99 -11.80
CA ALA A 281 -4.58 14.33 -11.34
C ALA A 281 -3.90 14.60 -9.99
N LYS A 282 -3.28 15.77 -9.86
CA LYS A 282 -2.50 16.20 -8.69
C LYS A 282 -2.31 17.73 -8.69
N PRO A 283 -2.08 18.36 -7.52
CA PRO A 283 -1.45 19.68 -7.43
C PRO A 283 -0.07 19.71 -8.10
N SER A 284 0.42 20.91 -8.44
CA SER A 284 1.71 21.09 -9.12
C SER A 284 2.88 20.52 -8.31
N GLN A 285 2.90 20.75 -7.01
CA GLN A 285 3.98 20.34 -6.09
C GLN A 285 4.03 18.82 -5.83
N GLN A 286 2.94 18.10 -6.06
CA GLN A 286 2.87 16.66 -5.81
C GLN A 286 3.61 15.87 -6.90
N PRO A 287 4.14 14.68 -6.62
CA PRO A 287 4.88 13.92 -7.62
C PRO A 287 4.00 13.34 -8.71
N GLU A 288 4.53 13.28 -9.94
CA GLU A 288 4.08 12.27 -10.89
C GLU A 288 4.57 10.90 -10.41
N SER A 289 3.74 9.86 -10.54
CA SER A 289 4.16 8.52 -10.15
C SER A 289 3.44 7.45 -10.96
N GLN A 290 4.14 6.35 -11.19
CA GLN A 290 3.58 5.12 -11.75
C GLN A 290 4.14 3.90 -11.02
N THR A 291 3.33 2.86 -10.94
CA THR A 291 3.66 1.62 -10.25
C THR A 291 3.25 0.42 -11.09
N ILE A 292 4.11 -0.60 -11.14
CA ILE A 292 3.76 -1.94 -11.57
C ILE A 292 3.88 -2.86 -10.36
N ARG A 293 2.91 -3.75 -10.16
CA ARG A 293 2.92 -4.75 -9.09
C ARG A 293 2.61 -6.12 -9.65
N MET A 294 3.30 -7.12 -9.12
CA MET A 294 3.02 -8.53 -9.28
C MET A 294 2.69 -9.13 -7.91
N THR A 295 1.64 -9.93 -7.86
CA THR A 295 1.28 -10.73 -6.68
C THR A 295 1.14 -12.19 -7.10
N LEU A 296 1.85 -13.07 -6.43
CA LEU A 296 1.65 -14.52 -6.51
C LEU A 296 0.87 -14.93 -5.26
N ARG A 297 -0.25 -15.63 -5.43
CA ARG A 297 -0.99 -16.19 -4.29
C ARG A 297 -1.03 -17.70 -4.39
N GLN A 298 -0.96 -18.35 -3.25
CA GLN A 298 -1.22 -19.76 -3.14
C GLN A 298 -2.10 -20.00 -1.92
N PHE A 299 -3.17 -20.73 -2.18
CA PHE A 299 -4.09 -21.26 -1.20
C PHE A 299 -3.78 -22.74 -0.98
N TRP A 300 -3.60 -23.14 0.27
CA TRP A 300 -3.42 -24.54 0.67
C TRP A 300 -4.26 -24.89 1.87
#